data_AF-A0A3C0ZWN3-F1
#
_entry.id   AF-A0A3C0ZWN3-F1
#
_cell.length_a   1.000
_cell.length_b   1.000
_cell.length_c   1.000
_cell.angle_alpha   90.00
_cell.angle_beta   90.00
_cell.angle_gamma   90.00
#
_symmetry.space_group_name_H-M   'P 1'
#
loop_
_entity.id
_entity.type
_entity.pdbx_description
1 polymer ?
#
loop_
_entity_poly.entity_id
_entity_poly.type
_entity_poly.pdbx_seq_one_letter_code
_entity_poly.pdbx_strand_id
1 'polypeptide(L)'
;STSAEAIALRDGLPERSGADTDLKESVLSQALYACTGWGQSTGSSLHAISAATLLLDWSNSVSAGSADPALLEDTVRSEIARLSPVQVQTLRDNWSFIYYDADTILDSFKDVESLAEDAGCLEDARKVSENKNSRKNWRAVYDAIEDALAAP
;
A
#
# COMPACT_ATOMS: atom_id res chain seq x y z
N SER A 1 19.77 -50.06 33.26
CA SER A 1 19.61 -49.06 34.32
C SER A 1 20.42 -47.83 33.98
N THR A 2 19.98 -46.59 34.02
CA THR A 2 18.66 -45.95 34.20
C THR A 2 18.91 -44.48 33.83
N SER A 3 18.07 -43.85 33.03
CA SER A 3 17.90 -42.39 32.95
C SER A 3 16.55 -42.20 32.25
N ALA A 4 15.43 -42.17 32.97
CA ALA A 4 14.90 -41.05 33.75
C ALA A 4 14.71 -39.80 32.87
N GLU A 5 13.52 -39.64 32.30
CA GLU A 5 12.88 -38.33 32.17
C GLU A 5 11.36 -38.52 32.18
N ALA A 6 10.74 -37.84 33.14
CA ALA A 6 9.34 -37.89 33.49
C ALA A 6 8.66 -36.60 33.03
N ILE A 7 7.52 -36.75 32.36
CA ILE A 7 6.23 -36.08 32.61
C ILE A 7 6.25 -34.53 32.68
N ALA A 8 5.59 -33.88 31.72
CA ALA A 8 4.24 -33.33 31.92
C ALA A 8 3.72 -32.52 30.71
N LEU A 9 2.46 -32.79 30.38
CA LEU A 9 1.54 -32.04 29.51
C LEU A 9 1.66 -30.51 29.60
N ARG A 10 1.50 -29.83 28.45
CA ARG A 10 0.51 -28.74 28.34
C ARG A 10 0.11 -28.40 26.90
N ASP A 11 -1.19 -28.52 26.67
CA ASP A 11 -2.08 -27.71 25.83
C ASP A 11 -1.59 -27.13 24.49
N GLY A 12 -2.22 -27.65 23.43
CA GLY A 12 -2.85 -26.91 22.34
C GLY A 12 -2.35 -25.52 22.00
N LEU A 13 -1.63 -25.43 20.89
CA LEU A 13 -1.61 -24.25 20.04
C LEU A 13 -2.02 -24.68 18.63
N PRO A 14 -3.07 -24.11 18.03
CA PRO A 14 -3.34 -24.34 16.61
C PRO A 14 -2.23 -23.67 15.81
N GLU A 15 -1.65 -24.41 14.86
CA GLU A 15 -0.81 -23.87 13.80
C GLU A 15 -1.63 -22.86 12.98
N ARG A 16 -1.61 -21.58 13.37
CA ARG A 16 -2.08 -20.50 12.50
C ARG A 16 -0.90 -20.02 11.66
N SER A 17 -0.81 -20.60 10.47
CA SER A 17 -0.23 -19.93 9.31
C SER A 17 -1.03 -18.64 9.07
N GLY A 18 -0.52 -17.52 9.59
CA GLY A 18 -1.16 -16.20 9.53
C GLY A 18 -0.20 -15.03 9.32
N ALA A 19 1.08 -15.30 9.05
CA ALA A 19 2.09 -14.24 8.91
C ALA A 19 1.95 -13.44 7.59
N ASP A 20 1.42 -14.06 6.52
CA ASP A 20 1.28 -13.39 5.22
C ASP A 20 0.11 -12.40 5.16
N THR A 21 -0.91 -12.56 6.00
CA THR A 21 -2.08 -11.68 6.02
C THR A 21 -1.81 -10.40 6.82
N ASP A 22 -1.13 -10.51 7.97
CA ASP A 22 -0.80 -9.37 8.85
C ASP A 22 0.24 -8.42 8.22
N LEU A 23 1.18 -8.94 7.43
CA LEU A 23 2.16 -8.10 6.73
C LEU A 23 1.50 -7.22 5.65
N LYS A 24 0.48 -7.74 4.95
CA LYS A 24 -0.19 -7.03 3.85
C LYS A 24 -1.12 -5.90 4.30
N GLU A 25 -1.80 -6.07 5.45
CA GLU A 25 -2.52 -4.96 6.09
C GLU A 25 -1.54 -3.86 6.54
N SER A 26 -0.43 -4.23 7.18
CA SER A 26 0.54 -3.26 7.68
C SER A 26 1.19 -2.40 6.59
N VAL A 27 1.32 -2.94 5.37
CA VAL A 27 1.91 -2.24 4.21
C VAL A 27 0.90 -1.27 3.57
N LEU A 28 -0.39 -1.64 3.49
CA LEU A 28 -1.41 -0.70 3.02
C LEU A 28 -1.54 0.49 3.97
N SER A 29 -1.56 0.25 5.28
CA SER A 29 -1.60 1.33 6.26
C SER A 29 -0.42 2.28 6.02
N GLN A 30 0.81 1.76 5.90
CA GLN A 30 2.00 2.58 5.64
C GLN A 30 1.88 3.43 4.36
N ALA A 31 1.39 2.83 3.27
CA ALA A 31 1.17 3.53 2.01
C ALA A 31 0.12 4.66 2.16
N LEU A 32 -1.00 4.39 2.83
CA LEU A 32 -2.04 5.39 3.09
C LEU A 32 -1.56 6.50 4.04
N TYR A 33 -0.79 6.17 5.08
CA TYR A 33 -0.19 7.16 5.97
C TYR A 33 0.75 8.10 5.21
N ALA A 34 1.55 7.59 4.27
CA ALA A 34 2.42 8.39 3.41
C ALA A 34 1.64 9.40 2.53
N CYS A 35 0.37 9.14 2.26
CA CYS A 35 -0.51 10.06 1.54
C CYS A 35 -1.01 11.24 2.40
N THR A 36 -0.93 11.14 3.73
CA THR A 36 -1.65 12.01 4.68
C THR A 36 -0.76 12.95 5.51
N GLY A 37 0.57 12.77 5.45
CA GLY A 37 1.54 13.42 6.34
C GLY A 37 1.99 14.84 5.93
N TRP A 38 1.44 15.39 4.85
CA TRP A 38 1.93 16.62 4.23
C TRP A 38 0.78 17.41 3.60
N GLY A 39 0.84 18.74 3.73
CA GLY A 39 -0.09 19.66 3.08
C GLY A 39 0.38 20.12 1.70
N GLN A 40 -0.38 20.99 1.05
CA GLN A 40 -0.13 21.54 -0.30
C GLN A 40 1.09 22.51 -0.39
N SER A 41 2.15 22.31 0.39
CA SER A 41 3.35 23.14 0.41
C SER A 41 4.48 22.61 -0.50
N THR A 42 5.57 23.37 -0.60
CA THR A 42 6.85 22.91 -1.17
C THR A 42 7.27 21.55 -0.58
N GLY A 43 7.56 20.58 -1.45
CA GLY A 43 7.85 19.19 -1.09
C GLY A 43 6.73 18.19 -1.43
N SER A 44 5.56 18.68 -1.86
CA SER A 44 4.42 17.85 -2.25
C SER A 44 4.74 16.82 -3.33
N SER A 45 5.58 17.14 -4.31
CA SER A 45 5.96 16.21 -5.39
C SER A 45 6.79 15.02 -4.89
N LEU A 46 7.73 15.24 -3.97
CA LEU A 46 8.55 14.16 -3.38
C LEU A 46 7.70 13.23 -2.52
N HIS A 47 6.74 13.80 -1.79
CA HIS A 47 5.81 13.00 -1.01
C HIS A 47 4.80 12.26 -1.89
N ALA A 48 4.30 12.88 -2.95
CA ALA A 48 3.36 12.28 -3.89
C ALA A 48 3.98 11.08 -4.61
N ILE A 49 5.19 11.23 -5.17
CA ILE A 49 5.85 10.11 -5.86
C ILE A 49 6.19 8.96 -4.90
N SER A 50 6.55 9.26 -3.65
CA SER A 50 6.82 8.25 -2.64
C SER A 50 5.55 7.48 -2.26
N ALA A 51 4.45 8.20 -2.03
CA ALA A 51 3.16 7.61 -1.73
C ALA A 51 2.63 6.77 -2.91
N ALA A 52 2.76 7.27 -4.13
CA ALA A 52 2.43 6.55 -5.36
C ALA A 52 3.22 5.25 -5.48
N THR A 53 4.54 5.30 -5.25
CA THR A 53 5.42 4.12 -5.30
C THR A 53 5.00 3.07 -4.26
N LEU A 54 4.69 3.49 -3.02
CA LEU A 54 4.24 2.58 -1.97
C LEU A 54 2.89 1.93 -2.30
N LEU A 55 1.93 2.67 -2.84
CA LEU A 55 0.64 2.12 -3.26
C LEU A 55 0.79 1.15 -4.44
N LEU A 56 1.67 1.46 -5.40
CA LEU A 56 1.99 0.58 -6.52
C LEU A 56 2.65 -0.72 -6.05
N ASP A 57 3.64 -0.65 -5.14
CA ASP A 57 4.29 -1.84 -4.60
C ASP A 57 3.31 -2.69 -3.81
N TRP A 58 2.47 -2.07 -2.98
CA TRP A 58 1.40 -2.77 -2.27
C TRP A 58 0.43 -3.45 -3.23
N SER A 59 -0.06 -2.75 -4.26
CA SER A 59 -0.98 -3.29 -5.25
C SER A 59 -0.44 -4.56 -5.91
N ASN A 60 0.88 -4.60 -6.14
CA ASN A 60 1.57 -5.74 -6.69
C ASN A 60 1.74 -6.88 -5.68
N SER A 61 2.10 -6.56 -4.44
CA SER A 61 2.28 -7.53 -3.36
C SER A 61 1.01 -8.35 -3.06
N VAL A 62 -0.17 -7.75 -3.27
CA VAL A 62 -1.46 -8.40 -3.09
C VAL A 62 -2.08 -8.88 -4.41
N SER A 63 -1.41 -8.65 -5.54
CA SER A 63 -1.94 -8.95 -6.87
C SER A 63 -3.35 -8.39 -7.08
N ALA A 64 -3.55 -7.12 -6.69
CA ALA A 64 -4.86 -6.48 -6.54
C ALA A 64 -5.80 -6.65 -7.74
N GLY A 65 -5.26 -6.62 -8.97
CA GLY A 65 -6.05 -6.79 -10.19
C GLY A 65 -6.60 -8.20 -10.39
N SER A 66 -6.21 -9.16 -9.56
CA SER A 66 -6.73 -10.54 -9.56
C SER A 66 -7.32 -10.94 -8.20
N ALA A 67 -7.39 -10.01 -7.25
CA ALA A 67 -8.04 -10.22 -5.97
C ALA A 67 -9.57 -10.21 -6.13
N ASP A 68 -10.29 -10.70 -5.11
CA ASP A 68 -11.73 -10.50 -5.01
C ASP A 68 -12.02 -9.00 -4.84
N PRO A 69 -12.80 -8.36 -5.73
CA PRO A 69 -13.09 -6.93 -5.66
C PRO A 69 -13.73 -6.51 -4.33
N ALA A 70 -14.65 -7.30 -3.79
CA ALA A 70 -15.33 -6.96 -2.54
C ALA A 70 -14.36 -6.98 -1.36
N LEU A 71 -13.47 -7.97 -1.31
CA LEU A 71 -12.45 -8.06 -0.28
C LEU A 71 -11.44 -6.92 -0.39
N LEU A 72 -11.05 -6.54 -1.61
CA LEU A 72 -10.14 -5.41 -1.84
C LEU A 72 -10.75 -4.10 -1.37
N GLU A 73 -12.00 -3.83 -1.76
CA GLU A 73 -12.74 -2.64 -1.33
C GLU A 73 -12.90 -2.61 0.19
N ASP A 74 -13.31 -3.72 0.82
CA ASP A 74 -13.47 -3.80 2.28
C ASP A 74 -12.14 -3.53 2.99
N THR A 75 -11.03 -4.08 2.47
CA THR A 75 -9.68 -3.85 3.02
C THR A 75 -9.31 -2.37 2.93
N VAL A 76 -9.48 -1.74 1.76
CA VAL A 76 -9.16 -0.32 1.55
C VAL A 76 -10.03 0.58 2.41
N ARG A 77 -11.35 0.32 2.47
CA ARG A 77 -12.29 1.09 3.30
C ARG A 77 -11.95 0.94 4.78
N SER A 78 -11.63 -0.26 5.24
CA SER A 78 -11.23 -0.53 6.63
C SER A 78 -9.98 0.28 7.00
N GLU A 79 -8.96 0.31 6.14
CA GLU A 79 -7.73 1.06 6.41
C GLU A 79 -7.91 2.57 6.35
N ILE A 80 -8.70 3.09 5.40
CA ILE A 80 -9.06 4.52 5.38
C ILE A 80 -9.88 4.89 6.62
N ALA A 81 -10.77 4.02 7.11
CA ALA A 81 -11.56 4.27 8.33
C ALA A 81 -10.71 4.32 9.61
N ARG A 82 -9.47 3.80 9.59
CA ARG A 82 -8.51 3.96 10.70
C ARG A 82 -7.82 5.33 10.71
N LEU A 83 -7.87 6.09 9.61
CA LEU A 83 -7.32 7.44 9.54
C LEU A 83 -8.20 8.42 10.32
N SER A 84 -7.58 9.43 10.93
CA SER A 84 -8.33 10.54 11.52
C SER A 84 -9.05 11.37 10.45
N PRO A 85 -10.11 12.11 10.77
CA PRO A 85 -10.81 12.97 9.80
C PRO A 85 -9.89 13.97 9.08
N VAL A 86 -8.88 14.50 9.80
CA VAL A 86 -7.88 15.40 9.22
C VAL A 86 -7.02 14.66 8.18
N GLN A 87 -6.59 13.44 8.48
CA GLN A 87 -5.81 12.64 7.54
C GLN A 87 -6.62 12.23 6.31
N VAL A 88 -7.91 11.88 6.48
CA VAL A 88 -8.80 11.60 5.35
C VAL A 88 -8.93 12.83 4.45
N GLN A 89 -9.09 14.03 5.03
CA GLN A 89 -9.13 15.26 4.24
C GLN A 89 -7.81 15.50 3.50
N THR A 90 -6.66 15.35 4.17
CA THR A 90 -5.35 15.47 3.53
C THR A 90 -5.17 14.46 2.39
N LEU A 91 -5.60 13.21 2.57
CA LEU A 91 -5.59 12.20 1.52
C LEU A 91 -6.43 12.66 0.33
N ARG A 92 -7.66 13.16 0.55
CA ARG A 92 -8.51 13.70 -0.53
C ARG A 92 -7.85 14.85 -1.27
N ASP A 93 -7.27 15.80 -0.54
CA ASP A 93 -6.63 16.98 -1.12
C ASP A 93 -5.40 16.61 -1.96
N ASN A 94 -4.64 15.58 -1.53
CA ASN A 94 -3.42 15.15 -2.18
C ASN A 94 -3.64 14.09 -3.28
N TRP A 95 -4.80 13.44 -3.31
CA TRP A 95 -5.06 12.26 -4.14
C TRP A 95 -4.77 12.50 -5.62
N SER A 96 -5.08 13.69 -6.13
CA SER A 96 -4.83 14.06 -7.53
C SER A 96 -3.37 14.03 -7.95
N PHE A 97 -2.45 14.39 -7.05
CA PHE A 97 -1.02 14.32 -7.30
C PHE A 97 -0.53 12.87 -7.22
N ILE A 98 -1.04 12.11 -6.26
CA ILE A 98 -0.63 10.73 -6.02
C ILE A 98 -1.00 9.83 -7.19
N TYR A 99 -2.25 9.88 -7.66
CA TYR A 99 -2.64 9.03 -8.80
C TYR A 99 -1.93 9.46 -10.10
N TYR A 100 -1.67 10.76 -10.27
CA TYR A 100 -0.94 11.28 -11.43
C TYR A 100 0.50 10.74 -11.45
N ASP A 101 1.19 10.77 -10.31
CA ASP A 101 2.54 10.23 -10.21
C ASP A 101 2.55 8.70 -10.39
N ALA A 102 1.56 7.99 -9.85
CA ALA A 102 1.42 6.55 -10.05
C ALA A 102 1.20 6.18 -11.53
N ASP A 103 0.38 6.93 -12.25
CA ASP A 103 0.19 6.78 -13.69
C ASP A 103 1.48 7.10 -14.46
N THR A 104 2.17 8.18 -14.10
CA THR A 104 3.42 8.59 -14.74
C THR A 104 4.55 7.57 -14.52
N ILE A 105 4.66 6.97 -13.33
CA ILE A 105 5.61 5.87 -13.05
C ILE A 105 5.37 4.70 -14.00
N LEU A 106 4.10 4.34 -14.26
CA LEU A 106 3.75 3.17 -15.04
C LEU A 106 3.80 3.41 -16.56
N ASP A 107 3.49 4.62 -17.01
CA ASP A 107 3.39 4.94 -18.43
C ASP A 107 4.68 5.58 -18.98
N SER A 108 5.43 6.31 -18.15
CA SER A 108 6.58 7.14 -18.57
C SER A 108 7.60 7.32 -17.44
N PHE A 109 8.06 6.22 -16.84
CA PHE A 109 9.01 6.22 -15.71
C PHE A 109 10.22 7.16 -15.88
N LYS A 110 10.72 7.32 -17.12
CA LYS A 110 11.85 8.21 -17.42
C LYS A 110 11.60 9.68 -17.06
N ASP A 111 10.35 10.13 -17.09
CA ASP A 111 9.97 11.51 -16.78
C ASP A 111 10.01 11.79 -15.28
N VAL A 112 9.97 10.75 -14.45
CA VAL A 112 9.94 10.84 -12.99
C VAL A 112 11.16 10.17 -12.32
N GLU A 113 12.12 9.69 -13.10
CA GLU A 113 13.29 8.95 -12.58
C GLU A 113 14.11 9.80 -11.59
N SER A 114 14.44 11.05 -11.94
CA SER A 114 15.16 11.96 -11.04
C SER A 114 14.33 12.36 -9.82
N LEU A 115 13.01 12.49 -9.97
CA LEU A 115 12.12 12.80 -8.85
C LEU A 115 12.05 11.63 -7.85
N ALA A 116 12.05 10.40 -8.35
CA ALA A 116 12.08 9.19 -7.52
C ALA A 116 13.44 9.01 -6.83
N GLU A 117 14.54 9.40 -7.50
CA GLU A 117 15.87 9.46 -6.90
C GLU A 117 15.93 10.48 -5.75
N ASP A 118 15.47 11.71 -5.99
CA ASP A 118 15.42 12.77 -4.97
C ASP A 118 14.53 12.37 -3.77
N ALA A 119 13.47 11.60 -4.02
CA ALA A 119 12.58 11.08 -3.00
C ALA A 119 13.12 9.83 -2.27
N GLY A 120 14.22 9.25 -2.75
CA GLY A 120 14.84 8.05 -2.16
C GLY A 120 14.07 6.75 -2.44
N CYS A 121 13.21 6.72 -3.46
CA CYS A 121 12.37 5.57 -3.82
C CYS A 121 12.63 5.04 -5.25
N LEU A 122 13.75 5.43 -5.88
CA LEU A 122 14.10 5.09 -7.26
C LEU A 122 14.02 3.60 -7.59
N GLU A 123 14.61 2.74 -6.76
CA GLU A 123 14.67 1.30 -7.02
C GLU A 123 13.28 0.66 -6.96
N ASP A 124 12.45 1.06 -5.99
CA ASP A 124 11.08 0.58 -5.86
C ASP A 124 10.21 1.10 -7.02
N ALA A 125 10.33 2.38 -7.38
CA ALA A 125 9.63 2.99 -8.51
C ALA A 125 10.00 2.29 -9.84
N ARG A 126 11.30 1.98 -10.03
CA ARG A 126 11.77 1.21 -11.19
C ARG A 126 11.16 -0.20 -11.20
N LYS A 127 11.23 -0.92 -10.07
CA LYS A 127 10.68 -2.27 -9.93
C LYS A 127 9.18 -2.32 -10.25
N VAL A 128 8.39 -1.36 -9.75
CA VAL A 128 6.95 -1.33 -10.06
C VAL A 128 6.68 -0.93 -11.51
N SER A 129 7.50 -0.05 -12.12
CA SER A 129 7.36 0.32 -13.55
C SER A 129 7.62 -0.86 -14.49
N GLU A 130 8.55 -1.76 -14.15
CA GLU A 130 8.94 -2.90 -14.98
C GLU A 130 8.01 -4.12 -14.81
N ASN A 131 7.17 -4.13 -13.76
CA ASN A 131 6.23 -5.22 -13.54
C ASN A 131 5.00 -5.09 -14.45
N LYS A 132 4.87 -6.04 -15.39
CA LYS A 132 3.78 -6.11 -16.39
C LYS A 132 2.35 -6.12 -15.81
N ASN A 133 2.19 -6.49 -14.54
CA ASN A 133 0.89 -6.53 -13.88
C ASN A 133 0.55 -5.23 -13.14
N SER A 134 1.50 -4.31 -12.97
CA SER A 134 1.34 -3.10 -12.16
C SER A 134 0.17 -2.24 -12.62
N ARG A 135 -0.02 -2.02 -13.92
CA ARG A 135 -1.17 -1.24 -14.42
C ARG A 135 -2.51 -1.86 -14.02
N LYS A 136 -2.64 -3.19 -14.16
CA LYS A 136 -3.86 -3.91 -13.78
C LYS A 136 -4.10 -3.85 -12.27
N ASN A 137 -3.04 -4.04 -11.48
CA ASN A 137 -3.12 -4.01 -10.02
C ASN A 137 -3.44 -2.60 -9.50
N TRP A 138 -2.74 -1.60 -10.01
CA TRP A 138 -2.97 -0.20 -9.69
C TRP A 138 -4.40 0.22 -9.97
N ARG A 139 -4.95 -0.13 -11.14
CA ARG A 139 -6.32 0.23 -11.50
C ARG A 139 -7.35 -0.25 -10.47
N ALA A 140 -7.19 -1.47 -9.96
CA ALA A 140 -8.08 -2.02 -8.94
C ALA A 140 -7.97 -1.27 -7.60
N VAL A 141 -6.75 -0.89 -7.20
CA VAL A 141 -6.51 -0.11 -5.98
C VAL A 141 -7.01 1.33 -6.11
N TYR A 142 -6.76 1.97 -7.25
CA TYR A 142 -7.26 3.30 -7.57
C TYR A 142 -8.79 3.36 -7.45
N ASP A 143 -9.50 2.41 -8.07
CA ASP A 143 -10.96 2.36 -8.01
C ASP A 143 -11.47 2.18 -6.57
N ALA A 144 -10.86 1.27 -5.81
CA ALA A 144 -11.23 1.06 -4.41
C ALA A 144 -11.00 2.30 -3.52
N ILE A 145 -9.92 3.07 -3.77
CA ILE A 145 -9.64 4.31 -3.02
C ILE A 145 -10.59 5.42 -3.44
N GLU A 146 -10.84 5.63 -4.74
CA GLU A 146 -11.82 6.60 -5.23
C GLU A 146 -13.20 6.36 -4.62
N ASP A 147 -13.66 5.11 -4.64
CA ASP A 147 -14.97 4.74 -4.06
C ASP A 147 -15.01 4.92 -2.54
N ALA A 148 -13.89 4.75 -1.84
CA ALA A 148 -13.79 5.00 -0.40
C ALA A 148 -13.76 6.51 -0.07
N LEU A 149 -13.13 7.33 -0.92
CA LEU A 149 -13.06 8.78 -0.75
C LEU A 149 -14.34 9.49 -1.20
N ALA A 150 -15.12 8.90 -2.12
CA ALA A 150 -16.43 9.42 -2.53
C ALA A 150 -17.53 9.16 -1.50
N ALA A 151 -17.33 8.23 -0.56
CA ALA A 151 -18.29 7.94 0.49
C ALA A 151 -18.49 9.17 1.41
N PRO A 152 -19.75 9.50 1.77
CA PRO A 152 -20.09 10.65 2.60
C PRO A 152 -19.66 10.50 4.06
#